data_AF-A0A920JQA1-F1
#
_entry.id   AF-A0A920JQA1-F1
#
_cell.length_a   1.000
_cell.length_b   1.000
_cell.length_c   1.000
_cell.angle_alpha   90.00
_cell.angle_beta   90.00
_cell.angle_gamma   90.00
#
_symmetry.space_group_name_H-M   'P 1'
#
loop_
_entity.id
_entity.type
_entity.pdbx_description
1 polymer ?
#
loop_
_entity_poly.entity_id
_entity_poly.type
_entity_poly.pdbx_seq_one_letter_code
_entity_poly.pdbx_strand_id
1 'polypeptide(L)'
;MLLDIQKELLILKKNFESVPNVVIFDQVGDLFHLYAVADLAIVAGSIIFNKGHNFMEPVYANTPSITGSKLDNYKELKKELCDTNIFETFDNEKDLAQLLDKYKEDHYRINKLNEQKEALKKIAGSYDSVLRALDEL
;
A
#
# COMPACT_ATOMS: atom_id res chain seq x y z
N MET A 1 -28.94 -7.07 6.44
CA MET A 1 -27.72 -6.80 5.64
C MET A 1 -27.09 -5.45 5.97
N LEU A 2 -27.65 -4.28 5.59
CA LEU A 2 -27.08 -2.97 5.96
C LEU A 2 -27.05 -2.71 7.48
N LEU A 3 -28.10 -3.14 8.20
CA LEU A 3 -28.18 -3.03 9.66
C LEU A 3 -27.13 -3.91 10.39
N ASP A 4 -26.77 -5.04 9.78
CA ASP A 4 -25.81 -5.99 10.36
C ASP A 4 -24.38 -5.48 10.19
N ILE A 5 -24.07 -4.90 9.03
CA ILE A 5 -22.79 -4.23 8.76
C ILE A 5 -22.59 -3.04 9.71
N GLN A 6 -23.62 -2.22 9.94
CA GLN A 6 -23.53 -1.10 10.88
C GLN A 6 -23.28 -1.56 12.33
N LYS A 7 -23.86 -2.69 12.74
CA LYS A 7 -23.58 -3.29 14.05
C LYS A 7 -22.16 -3.85 14.15
N GLU A 8 -21.68 -4.55 13.13
CA GLU A 8 -20.29 -5.03 13.07
C GLU A 8 -19.29 -3.88 13.10
N LEU A 9 -19.53 -2.81 12.34
CA LEU A 9 -18.70 -1.60 12.35
C LEU A 9 -18.71 -0.93 13.73
N LEU A 10 -19.85 -0.90 14.41
CA LEU A 10 -19.95 -0.36 15.78
C LEU A 10 -19.18 -1.22 16.80
N ILE A 11 -19.25 -2.55 16.67
CA ILE A 11 -18.49 -3.49 17.50
C ILE A 11 -16.99 -3.33 17.25
N LEU A 12 -16.57 -3.23 15.99
CA LEU A 12 -15.18 -2.97 15.61
C LEU A 12 -14.69 -1.65 16.19
N LYS A 13 -15.43 -0.55 16.01
CA LYS A 13 -15.10 0.77 16.57
C LYS A 13 -14.93 0.70 18.10
N LYS A 14 -15.88 0.07 18.81
CA LYS A 14 -15.78 -0.13 20.27
C LYS A 14 -14.56 -0.95 20.69
N ASN A 15 -14.23 -2.00 19.93
CA ASN A 15 -13.06 -2.82 20.24
C ASN A 15 -11.77 -1.99 20.09
N PHE A 16 -11.66 -1.17 19.04
CA PHE A 16 -10.48 -0.32 18.81
C PHE A 16 -10.35 0.85 19.79
N GLU A 17 -11.44 1.45 20.26
CA GLU A 17 -11.40 2.49 21.31
C GLU A 17 -10.73 2.00 22.61
N SER A 18 -10.72 0.69 22.84
CA SER A 18 -10.10 0.04 24.01
C SER A 18 -8.68 -0.46 23.76
N VAL A 19 -8.17 -0.43 22.52
CA VAL A 19 -6.81 -0.84 22.20
C VAL A 19 -5.90 0.39 22.26
N PRO A 20 -5.02 0.50 23.27
CA PRO A 20 -4.05 1.59 23.30
C PRO A 20 -3.21 1.57 22.03
N ASN A 21 -2.97 2.75 21.43
CA ASN A 21 -2.17 2.97 20.22
C ASN A 21 -2.82 2.65 18.87
N VAL A 22 -4.16 2.49 18.81
CA VAL A 22 -4.88 2.43 17.52
C VAL A 22 -5.72 3.69 17.31
N VAL A 23 -5.59 4.30 16.12
CA VAL A 23 -6.36 5.48 15.73
C VAL A 23 -7.20 5.14 14.51
N ILE A 24 -8.52 5.38 14.60
CA ILE A 24 -9.42 5.31 13.46
C ILE A 24 -9.55 6.71 12.87
N PHE A 25 -9.23 6.83 11.59
CA PHE A 25 -9.38 8.07 10.83
C PHE A 25 -10.60 7.97 9.92
N ASP A 26 -11.65 8.74 10.22
CA ASP A 26 -12.97 8.70 9.56
C ASP A 26 -13.20 9.98 8.74
N GLN A 27 -12.25 10.33 7.87
CA GLN A 27 -12.35 11.46 6.93
C GLN A 27 -11.82 11.07 5.56
N VAL A 28 -12.44 11.62 4.52
CA VAL A 28 -12.06 11.42 3.12
C VAL A 28 -11.16 12.55 2.67
N GLY A 29 -10.06 12.22 1.98
CA GLY A 29 -9.17 13.20 1.33
C GLY A 29 -7.78 13.33 1.97
N ASP A 30 -7.60 12.92 3.22
CA ASP A 30 -6.33 13.13 3.95
C ASP A 30 -5.39 11.93 3.97
N LEU A 31 -5.74 10.84 3.28
CA LEU A 31 -4.96 9.59 3.31
C LEU A 31 -3.48 9.80 2.90
N PHE A 32 -3.22 10.66 1.92
CA PHE A 32 -1.86 10.98 1.50
C PHE A 32 -1.03 11.63 2.63
N HIS A 33 -1.63 12.53 3.41
CA HIS A 33 -0.97 13.15 4.57
C HIS A 33 -0.70 12.14 5.68
N LEU A 34 -1.61 11.18 5.88
CA LEU A 34 -1.40 10.08 6.83
C LEU A 34 -0.23 9.19 6.42
N TYR A 35 -0.09 8.91 5.11
CA TYR A 35 1.09 8.19 4.62
C TYR A 35 2.37 8.96 4.93
N ALA A 36 2.40 10.27 4.69
CA ALA A 36 3.59 11.10 4.85
C ALA A 36 4.15 11.15 6.29
N VAL A 37 3.35 10.80 7.30
CA VAL A 37 3.77 10.75 8.72
C VAL A 37 3.99 9.33 9.23
N ALA A 38 3.77 8.30 8.40
CA ALA A 38 3.92 6.91 8.78
C ALA A 38 5.31 6.36 8.44
N ASP A 39 5.83 5.46 9.28
CA ASP A 39 7.06 4.71 8.98
C ASP A 39 6.88 3.65 7.88
N LEU A 40 5.69 3.06 7.80
CA LEU A 40 5.32 2.00 6.86
C LEU A 40 3.82 2.10 6.56
N ALA A 41 3.45 1.92 5.29
CA ALA A 41 2.07 1.80 4.87
C ALA A 41 1.73 0.36 4.48
N ILE A 42 0.63 -0.17 5.03
CA ILE A 42 0.03 -1.42 4.56
C ILE A 42 -1.20 -1.05 3.73
N VAL A 43 -1.15 -1.32 2.43
CA VAL A 43 -2.28 -1.03 1.53
C VAL A 43 -3.08 -2.31 1.31
N ALA A 44 -4.26 -2.36 1.92
CA ALA A 44 -5.15 -3.51 1.94
C ALA A 44 -5.95 -3.69 0.62
N GLY A 45 -6.96 -4.58 0.66
CA GLY A 45 -7.85 -4.93 -0.47
C GLY A 45 -7.46 -6.24 -1.15
N SER A 46 -6.16 -6.51 -1.24
CA SER A 46 -5.55 -7.57 -2.04
C SER A 46 -5.42 -8.93 -1.33
N ILE A 47 -6.25 -9.19 -0.32
CA ILE A 47 -6.35 -10.50 0.36
C ILE A 47 -7.77 -11.05 0.26
N ILE A 48 -8.77 -10.26 0.68
CA ILE A 48 -10.17 -10.68 0.73
C ILE A 48 -10.85 -10.49 -0.63
N PHE A 49 -10.59 -9.37 -1.31
CA PHE A 49 -11.32 -8.98 -2.52
C PHE A 49 -10.58 -9.31 -3.82
N ASN A 50 -9.41 -9.97 -3.72
CA ASN A 50 -8.50 -10.27 -4.83
C ASN A 50 -8.12 -9.03 -5.69
N LYS A 51 -8.24 -7.82 -5.13
CA LYS A 51 -7.98 -6.55 -5.83
C LYS A 51 -7.11 -5.67 -4.96
N GLY A 52 -6.03 -5.13 -5.52
CA GLY A 52 -5.24 -4.12 -4.83
C GLY A 52 -5.90 -2.74 -4.86
N HIS A 53 -5.72 -1.98 -3.79
CA HIS A 53 -5.75 -0.52 -3.87
C HIS A 53 -4.40 0.02 -4.36
N ASN A 54 -4.26 1.34 -4.46
CA ASN A 54 -3.05 1.97 -4.97
C ASN A 54 -1.89 1.86 -3.97
N PHE A 55 -1.21 0.72 -3.96
CA PHE A 55 -0.08 0.45 -3.07
C PHE A 55 1.17 1.30 -3.38
N MET A 56 1.18 2.04 -4.50
CA MET A 56 2.27 2.92 -4.88
C MET A 56 2.13 4.33 -4.28
N GLU A 57 0.92 4.76 -3.93
CA GLU A 57 0.64 6.10 -3.38
C GLU A 57 1.50 6.45 -2.15
N PRO A 58 1.71 5.56 -1.15
CA PRO A 58 2.56 5.88 0.00
C PRO A 58 4.00 6.21 -0.38
N VAL A 59 4.54 5.61 -1.44
CA VAL A 59 5.92 5.83 -1.87
C VAL A 59 6.11 7.26 -2.37
N TYR A 60 5.10 7.84 -3.03
CA TYR A 60 5.08 9.25 -3.40
C TYR A 60 5.00 10.18 -2.19
N ALA A 61 4.44 9.71 -1.08
CA ALA A 61 4.44 10.40 0.21
C ALA A 61 5.74 10.19 1.02
N ASN A 62 6.77 9.56 0.46
CA ASN A 62 8.03 9.17 1.12
C ASN A 62 7.91 8.04 2.16
N THR A 63 6.92 7.17 2.02
CA THR A 63 6.67 6.07 2.96
C THR A 63 6.73 4.74 2.22
N PRO A 64 7.57 3.77 2.66
CA PRO A 64 7.59 2.47 2.03
C PRO A 64 6.26 1.78 2.23
N SER A 65 5.88 0.91 1.30
CA SER A 65 4.62 0.18 1.40
C SER A 65 4.74 -1.32 1.13
N ILE A 66 3.81 -2.06 1.74
CA ILE A 66 3.55 -3.47 1.49
C ILE A 66 2.06 -3.69 1.19
N THR A 67 1.73 -4.77 0.49
CA THR A 67 0.34 -5.08 0.12
C THR A 67 0.08 -6.59 0.11
N GLY A 68 -1.19 -7.01 0.10
CA GLY A 68 -1.52 -8.41 -0.14
C GLY A 68 -1.17 -8.88 -1.56
N SER A 69 -0.92 -10.18 -1.72
CA SER A 69 -0.44 -10.76 -2.98
C SER A 69 -1.46 -10.80 -4.14
N LYS A 70 -2.76 -10.68 -3.82
CA LYS A 70 -3.86 -10.86 -4.79
C LYS A 70 -4.21 -9.54 -5.46
N LEU A 71 -3.48 -9.26 -6.54
CA LEU A 71 -3.50 -8.02 -7.30
C LEU A 71 -4.08 -8.22 -8.71
N ASP A 72 -5.28 -8.81 -8.83
CA ASP A 72 -5.84 -9.18 -10.14
C ASP A 72 -6.12 -7.98 -11.06
N ASN A 73 -6.27 -6.78 -10.48
CA ASN A 73 -6.41 -5.51 -11.19
C ASN A 73 -5.08 -4.82 -11.53
N TYR A 74 -3.95 -5.38 -11.09
CA TYR A 74 -2.60 -4.84 -11.31
C TYR A 74 -1.64 -5.92 -11.86
N LYS A 75 -2.09 -6.83 -12.73
CA LYS A 75 -1.31 -8.01 -13.15
C LYS A 75 0.08 -7.69 -13.70
N GLU A 76 0.19 -6.69 -14.55
CA GLU A 76 1.47 -6.27 -15.15
C GLU A 76 2.40 -5.66 -14.08
N LEU A 77 1.88 -4.69 -13.32
CA LEU A 77 2.62 -4.07 -12.22
C LEU A 77 3.01 -5.09 -11.14
N LYS A 78 2.16 -6.08 -10.84
CA LYS A 78 2.48 -7.18 -9.91
C LYS A 78 3.73 -7.92 -10.38
N LYS A 79 3.78 -8.29 -11.66
CA LYS A 79 4.93 -9.02 -12.22
C LYS A 79 6.22 -8.21 -12.13
N GLU A 80 6.14 -6.90 -12.38
CA GLU A 80 7.32 -6.02 -12.42
C GLU A 80 7.77 -5.56 -11.04
N LEU A 81 6.84 -5.36 -10.11
CA LEU A 81 7.08 -4.71 -8.82
C LEU A 81 6.97 -5.66 -7.63
N CYS A 82 6.03 -6.61 -7.65
CA CYS A 82 5.79 -7.49 -6.51
C CYS A 82 6.53 -8.82 -6.64
N ASP A 83 6.45 -9.46 -7.81
CA ASP A 83 7.12 -10.76 -8.06
C ASP A 83 8.65 -10.61 -8.09
N THR A 84 9.16 -9.38 -8.25
CA THR A 84 10.57 -8.99 -8.14
C THR A 84 10.97 -8.54 -6.72
N ASN A 85 10.04 -8.58 -5.77
CA ASN A 85 10.24 -8.23 -4.35
C ASN A 85 10.56 -6.76 -4.07
N ILE A 86 10.28 -5.84 -5.02
CA ILE A 86 10.41 -4.39 -4.82
C ILE A 86 9.30 -3.90 -3.86
N PHE A 87 8.07 -4.34 -4.11
CA PHE A 87 6.96 -4.25 -3.18
C PHE A 87 6.72 -5.63 -2.58
N GLU A 88 7.10 -5.80 -1.32
CA GLU A 88 6.88 -7.06 -0.63
C GLU A 88 5.38 -7.31 -0.42
N THR A 89 4.99 -8.58 -0.58
CA THR A 89 3.60 -9.00 -0.41
C THR A 89 3.44 -10.06 0.65
N PHE A 90 2.23 -10.15 1.20
CA PHE A 90 1.85 -11.16 2.20
C PHE A 90 0.58 -11.89 1.74
N ASP A 91 0.41 -13.14 2.17
CA ASP A 91 -0.81 -13.93 1.90
C ASP A 91 -1.69 -14.10 3.14
N ASN A 92 -1.06 -14.02 4.32
CA ASN A 92 -1.72 -14.31 5.60
C ASN A 92 -1.07 -13.52 6.76
N GLU A 93 -1.66 -13.65 7.94
CA GLU A 93 -1.22 -12.95 9.16
C GLU A 93 0.22 -13.28 9.57
N LYS A 94 0.67 -14.51 9.35
CA LYS A 94 2.04 -14.94 9.70
C LYS A 94 3.06 -14.25 8.79
N ASP A 95 2.78 -14.19 7.49
CA ASP A 95 3.66 -13.49 6.53
C ASP A 95 3.72 -12.00 6.85
N LEU A 96 2.56 -11.40 7.17
CA LEU A 96 2.49 -10.00 7.56
C LEU A 96 3.31 -9.74 8.82
N ALA A 97 3.21 -10.57 9.85
CA ALA A 97 4.00 -10.44 11.07
C ALA A 97 5.51 -10.51 10.79
N GLN A 98 5.95 -11.42 9.92
CA GLN A 98 7.35 -11.52 9.51
C GLN A 98 7.84 -10.29 8.74
N LEU A 99 7.00 -9.72 7.86
CA LEU A 99 7.32 -8.46 7.20
C LEU A 99 7.45 -7.34 8.24
N LEU A 100 6.46 -7.18 9.12
CA LEU A 100 6.49 -6.15 10.17
C LEU A 100 7.75 -6.22 11.03
N ASP A 101 8.24 -7.41 11.37
CA ASP A 101 9.49 -7.58 12.10
C ASP A 101 10.70 -7.02 11.33
N LYS A 102 10.78 -7.21 10.01
CA LYS A 102 11.85 -6.61 9.19
C LYS A 102 11.74 -5.08 9.12
N TYR A 103 10.52 -4.55 8.94
CA TYR A 103 10.31 -3.10 8.78
C TYR A 103 10.45 -2.33 10.09
N LYS A 104 10.60 -2.98 11.25
CA LYS A 104 11.01 -2.30 12.50
C LYS A 104 12.38 -1.63 12.37
N GLU A 105 13.23 -2.16 11.49
CA GLU A 105 14.58 -1.66 11.28
C GLU A 105 14.62 -0.50 10.28
N ASP A 106 15.10 0.67 10.71
CA ASP A 106 15.16 1.88 9.88
C ASP A 106 15.91 1.67 8.57
N HIS A 107 17.05 0.95 8.63
CA HIS A 107 17.85 0.65 7.44
C HIS A 107 17.07 -0.18 6.41
N TYR A 108 16.20 -1.09 6.88
CA TYR A 108 15.36 -1.90 6.00
C TYR A 108 14.31 -1.03 5.31
N ARG A 109 13.65 -0.15 6.08
CA ARG A 109 12.64 0.79 5.55
C ARG A 109 13.23 1.73 4.49
N ILE A 110 14.39 2.32 4.78
CA ILE A 110 15.08 3.25 3.88
C ILE A 110 15.49 2.53 2.58
N ASN A 111 16.07 1.33 2.69
CA ASN A 111 16.48 0.56 1.51
C ASN A 111 15.26 0.21 0.64
N LYS A 112 14.18 -0.28 1.25
CA LYS A 112 12.93 -0.61 0.53
C LYS A 112 12.29 0.61 -0.12
N LEU A 113 12.23 1.74 0.58
CA LEU A 113 11.70 2.98 0.01
C LEU A 113 12.51 3.42 -1.22
N ASN A 114 13.84 3.32 -1.17
CA ASN A 114 14.70 3.67 -2.31
C ASN A 114 14.49 2.72 -3.49
N GLU A 115 14.45 1.42 -3.26
CA GLU A 115 14.13 0.42 -4.31
C GLU A 115 12.78 0.73 -4.98
N GLN A 116 11.76 1.00 -4.18
CA GLN A 116 10.42 1.33 -4.65
C GLN A 116 10.40 2.63 -5.46
N LYS A 117 11.03 3.70 -4.98
CA LYS A 117 11.15 4.97 -5.72
C LYS A 117 11.84 4.80 -7.07
N GLU A 118 12.94 4.07 -7.12
CA GLU A 118 13.67 3.85 -8.36
C GLU A 118 12.88 3.03 -9.37
N ALA A 119 12.12 2.03 -8.91
CA ALA A 119 11.24 1.25 -9.77
C ALA A 119 10.10 2.11 -10.34
N LEU A 120 9.45 2.93 -9.49
CA LEU A 120 8.36 3.80 -9.93
C LEU A 120 8.82 4.88 -10.92
N LYS A 121 10.03 5.44 -10.76
CA LYS A 121 10.62 6.37 -11.74
C LYS A 121 10.77 5.75 -13.12
N LYS A 122 11.20 4.48 -13.19
CA LYS A 122 11.36 3.76 -14.47
C LYS A 122 10.04 3.56 -15.19
N ILE A 123 8.97 3.26 -14.44
CA ILE A 123 7.62 3.08 -14.99
C ILE A 123 7.04 4.43 -15.44
N ALA A 124 7.27 5.49 -14.66
CA ALA A 124 6.80 6.84 -15.00
C ALA A 124 7.49 7.44 -16.24
N GLY A 125 8.68 6.97 -16.63
CA GLY A 125 9.39 7.45 -17.84
C GLY A 125 8.66 7.24 -19.17
N SER A 126 7.52 6.54 -19.18
CA SER A 126 6.71 6.31 -20.38
C SER A 126 6.03 7.58 -20.93
N TYR A 127 5.93 8.67 -20.14
CA TYR A 127 5.32 9.93 -20.60
C TYR A 127 6.09 10.58 -21.75
N ASP A 128 7.40 10.38 -21.86
CA ASP A 128 8.20 10.88 -22.98
C ASP A 128 7.70 10.33 -24.32
N SER A 129 7.20 9.09 -24.34
CA SER A 129 6.61 8.46 -25.51
C SER A 129 5.28 9.11 -25.90
N VAL A 130 4.48 9.48 -24.90
CA VAL A 130 3.19 10.16 -25.10
C VAL A 130 3.44 11.59 -25.60
N LEU A 131 4.38 12.31 -24.99
CA LEU A 131 4.75 13.66 -25.41
C LEU A 131 5.29 13.66 -26.85
N ARG A 132 6.17 12.72 -27.21
CA ARG A 132 6.63 12.57 -28.60
C ARG A 132 5.49 12.28 -29.58
N ALA A 133 4.56 11.40 -29.22
CA ALA A 133 3.43 11.09 -30.08
C ALA A 133 2.48 12.29 -30.27
N LEU A 134 2.40 13.19 -29.28
CA LEU A 134 1.65 14.44 -29.39
C LEU A 134 2.39 15.51 -30.19
N ASP A 135 3.73 15.56 -30.11
CA ASP A 135 4.57 16.47 -30.90
C ASP A 135 4.60 16.11 -32.40
N GLU A 136 4.27 14.87 -32.75
CA GLU A 136 4.18 14.35 -34.13
C GLU A 136 2.80 14.56 -34.79
N LEU A 137 1.81 15.14 -34.08
CA LEU A 137 0.49 15.52 -34.60
C LEU A 137 0.47 16.94 -35.20
#